data_AF-A0A9E0HFM8-F1
#
_entry.id   AF-A0A9E0HFM8-F1
#
_cell.length_a   1.000
_cell.length_b   1.000
_cell.length_c   1.000
_cell.angle_alpha   90.00
_cell.angle_beta   90.00
_cell.angle_gamma   90.00
#
_symmetry.space_group_name_H-M   'P 1'
#
loop_
_entity.id
_entity.type
_entity.pdbx_description
1 polymer ?
#
loop_
_entity_poly.entity_id
_entity_poly.type
_entity_poly.pdbx_seq_one_letter_code
_entity_poly.pdbx_strand_id
1 'polypeptide(L)'
;AATMPAPSAYGPGPGAAAFPPAATMPAPSAYGPGPGAAAFPPAATMPAPSAYGGPPQPSPAASAATMFAAPAPTLPAPAPLPGAGMPPGGFGPGGFPGGPGPGGPPNPMGPGFGPGPAPLPGAGMGPGGMPPGGGYPPAPAPSPMPGAGMGPGGGYMAPAYAPPAPLTPPYLASRTAARAGAPREPYADGLRLVLIVFGALLLLAFAAPLALEPKVVFRWDLLSGEAAASVKFDHIYLAAAGVLALVFGLVPLANVPRGLLAAVLGLTPIAFHFVLELKDAPKFRWQEIVEFVGMLTLVTGLLLRHEYRSQMLPRLLATIGALCVLVPLLVPEGGDPPVKALIDGVSAASGKAKVIAVLKLYPLILALLSLLVWLPAPSSGGAKVLAWLVITTAVVAIYTQLLVAGHIGDVVKRSFNDALLSGWVLAAWLAFIGYGGATVLGKNLEHT
;
A
#
# COMPACT_ATOMS: atom_id res chain seq x y z
N ALA A 1 -20.75 27.42 -82.91
CA ALA A 1 -19.97 26.88 -81.79
C ALA A 1 -18.54 27.34 -81.99
N ALA A 2 -18.18 28.49 -81.41
CA ALA A 2 -17.01 29.26 -81.84
C ALA A 2 -15.95 29.26 -80.75
N THR A 3 -14.87 28.52 -81.01
CA THR A 3 -13.56 28.69 -80.40
C THR A 3 -12.79 29.73 -81.21
N MET A 4 -12.22 30.72 -80.52
CA MET A 4 -11.28 31.68 -81.09
C MET A 4 -10.23 32.07 -80.03
N PRO A 5 -9.05 32.54 -80.46
CA PRO A 5 -7.78 32.02 -79.98
C PRO A 5 -6.89 33.05 -79.26
N ALA A 6 -5.73 32.56 -78.80
CA ALA A 6 -4.56 33.28 -78.28
C ALA A 6 -3.97 34.28 -79.32
N PRO A 7 -3.03 35.25 -79.00
CA PRO A 7 -1.76 34.96 -78.32
C PRO A 7 -1.02 36.10 -77.52
N SER A 8 0.00 35.65 -76.75
CA SER A 8 1.35 36.23 -76.46
C SER A 8 1.57 37.59 -75.74
N ALA A 9 2.35 37.52 -74.64
CA ALA A 9 3.70 38.10 -74.43
C ALA A 9 3.97 38.94 -73.15
N TYR A 10 5.05 38.56 -72.43
CA TYR A 10 5.97 39.30 -71.52
C TYR A 10 5.58 39.61 -70.05
N GLY A 11 6.49 39.19 -69.12
CA GLY A 11 6.41 39.23 -67.63
C GLY A 11 6.78 40.57 -66.96
N PRO A 12 7.00 40.64 -65.61
CA PRO A 12 8.07 39.91 -64.88
C PRO A 12 7.67 39.30 -63.49
N GLY A 13 8.58 38.51 -62.88
CA GLY A 13 8.43 37.71 -61.62
C GLY A 13 8.31 38.52 -60.30
N PRO A 14 8.51 37.96 -59.07
CA PRO A 14 9.26 36.76 -58.63
C PRO A 14 8.35 35.74 -57.88
N GLY A 15 8.68 34.50 -57.52
CA GLY A 15 9.93 33.85 -57.10
C GLY A 15 9.57 32.82 -56.02
N ALA A 16 8.98 31.68 -56.42
CA ALA A 16 8.75 30.51 -55.56
C ALA A 16 9.84 29.48 -55.88
N ALA A 17 10.85 29.39 -55.02
CA ALA A 17 11.88 28.36 -55.11
C ALA A 17 11.54 27.22 -54.15
N ALA A 18 11.39 26.05 -54.76
CA ALA A 18 11.17 24.77 -54.12
C ALA A 18 12.28 24.43 -53.12
N PHE A 19 11.90 23.91 -51.96
CA PHE A 19 12.83 23.30 -51.01
C PHE A 19 13.27 21.92 -51.54
N PRO A 20 14.59 21.61 -51.52
CA PRO A 20 15.12 20.30 -51.89
C PRO A 20 14.87 19.23 -50.79
N PRO A 21 14.96 17.94 -51.14
CA PRO A 21 14.62 16.82 -50.26
C PRO A 21 15.50 16.77 -49.00
N ALA A 22 14.85 16.54 -47.86
CA ALA A 22 15.47 16.44 -46.56
C ALA A 22 16.46 15.27 -46.50
N ALA A 23 17.67 15.60 -46.07
CA ALA A 23 18.74 14.67 -45.74
C ALA A 23 18.31 13.68 -44.65
N THR A 24 18.65 12.42 -44.87
CA THR A 24 18.71 11.35 -43.87
C THR A 24 19.45 11.83 -42.62
N MET A 25 18.75 11.93 -41.48
CA MET A 25 19.39 12.17 -40.19
C MET A 25 20.08 10.88 -39.70
N PRO A 26 21.29 10.97 -39.14
CA PRO A 26 21.98 9.82 -38.55
C PRO A 26 21.35 9.43 -37.20
N ALA A 27 21.35 8.13 -36.93
CA ALA A 27 20.90 7.51 -35.69
C ALA A 27 21.61 8.09 -34.44
N PRO A 28 20.94 8.15 -33.28
CA PRO A 28 21.58 8.59 -32.05
C PRO A 28 22.68 7.61 -31.63
N SER A 29 23.89 8.15 -31.56
CA SER A 29 25.15 7.47 -31.30
C SER A 29 25.14 6.71 -29.96
N ALA A 30 25.52 5.45 -30.04
CA ALA A 30 26.03 4.68 -28.93
C ALA A 30 27.24 5.40 -28.31
N TYR A 31 27.26 5.54 -26.98
CA TYR A 31 28.46 5.89 -26.23
C TYR A 31 29.44 4.71 -26.31
N GLY A 32 30.27 4.71 -27.35
CA GLY A 32 31.52 3.96 -27.43
C GLY A 32 32.71 4.85 -27.06
N PRO A 33 33.80 4.28 -26.53
CA PRO A 33 34.87 5.03 -25.89
C PRO A 33 35.78 5.70 -26.95
N GLY A 34 36.01 7.00 -26.76
CA GLY A 34 36.95 7.79 -27.56
C GLY A 34 38.31 7.99 -26.86
N PRO A 35 39.39 8.24 -27.63
CA PRO A 35 40.75 7.82 -27.32
C PRO A 35 41.58 8.90 -26.64
N GLY A 36 42.54 8.48 -25.81
CA GLY A 36 43.49 9.40 -25.18
C GLY A 36 44.39 8.70 -24.19
N ALA A 37 45.36 7.95 -24.71
CA ALA A 37 46.47 7.44 -23.92
C ALA A 37 47.29 8.62 -23.36
N ALA A 38 47.21 8.81 -22.04
CA ALA A 38 48.24 9.50 -21.28
C ALA A 38 48.87 8.45 -20.36
N ALA A 39 50.13 8.11 -20.67
CA ALA A 39 50.94 7.20 -19.89
C ALA A 39 51.18 7.77 -18.49
N PHE A 40 50.74 7.04 -17.47
CA PHE A 40 51.18 7.23 -16.10
C PHE A 40 52.25 6.18 -15.74
N PRO A 41 53.31 6.57 -15.01
CA PRO A 41 54.42 5.67 -14.67
C PRO A 41 53.99 4.54 -13.72
N PRO A 42 54.70 3.39 -13.72
CA PRO A 42 54.35 2.26 -12.88
C PRO A 42 54.59 2.61 -11.40
N ALA A 43 53.50 2.63 -10.62
CA ALA A 43 53.59 2.71 -9.17
C ALA A 43 54.03 1.36 -8.59
N ALA A 44 54.95 1.47 -7.64
CA ALA A 44 55.66 0.43 -6.93
C ALA A 44 54.81 -0.77 -6.47
N THR A 45 55.39 -1.96 -6.65
CA THR A 45 55.09 -3.18 -5.92
C THR A 45 55.01 -2.90 -4.41
N MET A 46 53.83 -3.05 -3.81
CA MET A 46 53.72 -3.22 -2.36
C MET A 46 53.79 -4.71 -2.00
N PRO A 47 54.40 -5.07 -0.85
CA PRO A 47 54.62 -6.47 -0.48
C PRO A 47 53.34 -7.14 0.00
N ALA A 48 53.25 -8.45 -0.25
CA ALA A 48 52.24 -9.33 0.32
C ALA A 48 52.29 -9.33 1.86
N PRO A 49 51.14 -9.28 2.56
CA PRO A 49 51.09 -9.70 3.95
C PRO A 49 51.05 -11.22 4.03
N SER A 50 52.06 -11.74 4.71
CA SER A 50 52.26 -13.14 5.06
C SER A 50 51.06 -13.79 5.75
N ALA A 51 50.86 -15.06 5.41
CA ALA A 51 49.96 -15.98 6.06
C ALA A 51 50.30 -16.19 7.55
N TYR A 52 49.28 -16.19 8.40
CA TYR A 52 49.31 -16.90 9.69
C TYR A 52 47.89 -17.34 10.10
N GLY A 53 47.66 -18.66 10.03
CA GLY A 53 47.06 -19.48 11.09
C GLY A 53 45.55 -19.37 11.40
N GLY A 54 44.81 -20.44 11.06
CA GLY A 54 43.61 -20.85 11.82
C GLY A 54 42.58 -21.64 11.00
N PRO A 55 42.29 -22.92 11.29
CA PRO A 55 41.22 -23.66 10.63
C PRO A 55 39.84 -23.17 11.10
N PRO A 56 38.83 -23.04 10.22
CA PRO A 56 37.51 -22.58 10.61
C PRO A 56 36.74 -23.68 11.37
N GLN A 57 36.30 -23.36 12.58
CA GLN A 57 35.30 -24.15 13.31
C GLN A 57 33.93 -24.05 12.60
N PRO A 58 33.19 -25.16 12.45
CA PRO A 58 31.82 -25.11 11.93
C PRO A 58 30.89 -24.54 13.01
N SER A 59 30.28 -23.38 12.73
CA SER A 59 29.16 -22.86 13.53
C SER A 59 27.87 -23.60 13.19
N PRO A 60 27.09 -24.07 14.18
CA PRO A 60 25.84 -24.76 13.91
C PRO A 60 24.77 -23.77 13.43
N ALA A 61 24.11 -24.14 12.33
CA ALA A 61 22.92 -23.47 11.82
C ALA A 61 21.82 -23.46 12.89
N ALA A 62 21.58 -22.30 13.48
CA ALA A 62 20.42 -22.04 14.33
C ALA A 62 19.30 -21.44 13.47
N SER A 63 18.22 -22.20 13.37
CA SER A 63 16.94 -21.93 12.75
C SER A 63 16.43 -20.49 12.91
N ALA A 64 16.33 -19.74 11.81
CA ALA A 64 15.78 -18.39 11.75
C ALA A 64 14.23 -18.35 11.69
N ALA A 65 13.54 -19.30 12.34
CA ALA A 65 12.09 -19.48 12.19
C ALA A 65 11.22 -19.01 13.38
N THR A 66 11.77 -18.35 14.41
CA THR A 66 10.99 -18.02 15.63
C THR A 66 11.10 -16.58 16.16
N MET A 67 11.78 -15.65 15.49
CA MET A 67 11.99 -14.29 16.03
C MET A 67 10.79 -13.31 15.98
N PHE A 68 9.59 -13.72 15.52
CA PHE A 68 8.43 -12.81 15.42
C PHE A 68 7.17 -13.28 16.16
N ALA A 69 7.32 -14.05 17.25
CA ALA A 69 6.27 -14.17 18.25
C ALA A 69 6.57 -13.17 19.39
N ALA A 70 5.87 -12.03 19.41
CA ALA A 70 5.87 -11.17 20.58
C ALA A 70 5.31 -11.97 21.78
N PRO A 71 6.03 -12.07 22.91
CA PRO A 71 5.45 -12.68 24.10
C PRO A 71 4.25 -11.85 24.54
N ALA A 72 3.13 -12.52 24.81
CA ALA A 72 1.95 -11.88 25.38
C ALA A 72 2.35 -11.16 26.69
N PRO A 73 1.92 -9.91 26.93
CA PRO A 73 2.24 -9.21 28.16
C PRO A 73 1.62 -9.97 29.34
N THR A 74 2.48 -10.54 30.19
CA THR A 74 2.09 -11.04 31.50
C THR A 74 1.76 -9.85 32.38
N LEU A 75 0.47 -9.58 32.55
CA LEU A 75 0.00 -8.62 33.55
C LEU A 75 0.35 -9.18 34.94
N PRO A 76 1.10 -8.46 35.78
CA PRO A 76 1.32 -8.88 37.16
C PRO A 76 -0.02 -8.90 37.90
N ALA A 77 -0.28 -9.99 38.60
CA ALA A 77 -1.43 -10.11 39.49
C ALA A 77 -1.39 -8.97 40.54
N PRO A 78 -2.51 -8.28 40.80
CA PRO A 78 -2.54 -7.22 41.79
C PRO A 78 -2.23 -7.79 43.17
N ALA A 79 -1.26 -7.18 43.85
CA ALA A 79 -0.90 -7.51 45.22
C ALA A 79 -2.11 -7.33 46.17
N PRO A 80 -2.30 -8.21 47.16
CA PRO A 80 -3.36 -8.04 48.15
C PRO A 80 -3.10 -6.79 48.99
N LEU A 81 -4.07 -5.88 49.01
CA LEU A 81 -4.04 -4.68 49.85
C LEU A 81 -4.07 -5.08 51.34
N PRO A 82 -3.16 -4.56 52.18
CA PRO A 82 -3.23 -4.75 53.62
C PRO A 82 -4.31 -3.86 54.24
N GLY A 83 -5.25 -4.50 54.95
CA GLY A 83 -5.90 -3.98 56.15
C GLY A 83 -6.57 -2.61 56.08
N ALA A 84 -7.84 -2.58 55.70
CA ALA A 84 -8.77 -1.55 56.15
C ALA A 84 -9.69 -2.18 57.22
N GLY A 85 -9.46 -1.79 58.48
CA GLY A 85 -10.22 -2.25 59.62
C GLY A 85 -11.71 -1.92 59.51
N MET A 86 -12.55 -2.89 59.88
CA MET A 86 -13.96 -2.68 60.18
C MET A 86 -14.10 -1.83 61.46
N PRO A 87 -14.95 -0.80 61.48
CA PRO A 87 -15.50 -0.30 62.72
C PRO A 87 -16.75 -1.11 63.13
N PRO A 88 -17.06 -1.23 64.43
CA PRO A 88 -18.13 -2.08 64.93
C PRO A 88 -19.47 -1.35 65.03
N GLY A 89 -20.54 -2.06 64.69
CA GLY A 89 -21.85 -2.08 65.36
C GLY A 89 -22.64 -0.77 65.57
N GLY A 90 -23.85 -0.72 65.01
CA GLY A 90 -24.86 0.26 65.42
C GLY A 90 -26.26 -0.06 64.85
N PHE A 91 -27.15 -0.52 65.73
CA PHE A 91 -28.56 -0.84 65.51
C PHE A 91 -29.41 0.36 65.02
N GLY A 92 -30.49 0.09 64.28
CA GLY A 92 -31.66 0.97 64.24
C GLY A 92 -32.61 0.75 63.05
N PRO A 93 -33.87 0.33 63.26
CA PRO A 93 -34.92 0.30 62.23
C PRO A 93 -35.72 1.62 62.27
N GLY A 94 -35.85 2.32 61.14
CA GLY A 94 -36.62 3.57 61.12
C GLY A 94 -36.82 4.19 59.74
N GLY A 95 -38.07 4.11 59.27
CA GLY A 95 -38.78 5.18 58.58
C GLY A 95 -38.18 5.78 57.31
N PHE A 96 -38.74 5.42 56.16
CA PHE A 96 -38.70 6.25 54.96
C PHE A 96 -39.79 7.34 55.05
N PRO A 97 -39.44 8.64 55.05
CA PRO A 97 -40.39 9.69 54.72
C PRO A 97 -40.34 9.92 53.20
N GLY A 98 -41.50 9.81 52.56
CA GLY A 98 -41.70 10.21 51.17
C GLY A 98 -41.42 11.69 50.96
N GLY A 99 -40.91 12.02 49.77
CA GLY A 99 -40.71 13.37 49.29
C GLY A 99 -40.85 13.42 47.76
N PRO A 100 -41.24 14.58 47.20
CA PRO A 100 -42.15 14.66 46.05
C PRO A 100 -41.40 14.79 44.71
N GLY A 101 -42.05 14.31 43.64
CA GLY A 101 -41.51 14.36 42.29
C GLY A 101 -41.41 15.77 41.68
N PRO A 102 -40.71 15.91 40.53
CA PRO A 102 -40.84 17.05 39.64
C PRO A 102 -41.56 16.69 38.33
N GLY A 103 -42.45 17.59 37.92
CA GLY A 103 -43.34 17.45 36.77
C GLY A 103 -42.64 17.49 35.42
N GLY A 104 -43.21 16.73 34.48
CA GLY A 104 -42.89 16.81 33.06
C GLY A 104 -43.59 18.01 32.39
N PRO A 105 -42.98 18.58 31.33
CA PRO A 105 -43.52 19.74 30.65
C PRO A 105 -44.73 19.40 29.75
N PRO A 106 -45.63 20.37 29.52
CA PRO A 106 -46.84 20.20 28.72
C PRO A 106 -46.57 20.31 27.21
N ASN A 107 -47.23 19.42 26.43
CA ASN A 107 -47.35 19.52 24.99
C ASN A 107 -48.14 20.77 24.59
N PRO A 108 -47.66 21.60 23.64
CA PRO A 108 -48.46 22.66 23.06
C PRO A 108 -49.37 22.13 21.95
N MET A 109 -50.65 22.50 22.06
CA MET A 109 -51.66 22.44 20.99
C MET A 109 -51.25 23.33 19.80
N GLY A 110 -51.73 22.97 18.60
CA GLY A 110 -51.54 23.68 17.32
C GLY A 110 -52.13 25.10 17.27
N PRO A 111 -52.14 25.78 16.11
CA PRO A 111 -53.06 25.43 15.02
C PRO A 111 -52.55 25.74 13.58
N GLY A 112 -53.18 25.19 12.54
CA GLY A 112 -52.91 25.66 11.17
C GLY A 112 -53.60 24.86 10.08
N PHE A 113 -54.79 25.31 9.69
CA PHE A 113 -55.63 24.83 8.59
C PHE A 113 -54.95 24.96 7.21
N GLY A 114 -55.14 23.96 6.35
CA GLY A 114 -54.89 24.03 4.91
C GLY A 114 -55.75 23.01 4.15
N PRO A 115 -56.48 23.38 3.08
CA PRO A 115 -57.46 22.51 2.42
C PRO A 115 -56.90 21.75 1.19
N GLY A 116 -57.10 20.42 1.20
CA GLY A 116 -57.29 19.55 0.02
C GLY A 116 -56.05 18.96 -0.69
N PRO A 117 -56.19 17.95 -1.58
CA PRO A 117 -57.37 17.14 -1.92
C PRO A 117 -57.20 15.60 -1.74
N ALA A 118 -58.37 14.94 -1.65
CA ALA A 118 -58.76 13.52 -1.72
C ALA A 118 -57.73 12.38 -1.98
N PRO A 119 -57.82 11.27 -1.22
CA PRO A 119 -57.42 9.94 -1.69
C PRO A 119 -58.63 9.09 -2.13
N LEU A 120 -58.38 8.31 -3.19
CA LEU A 120 -59.28 7.35 -3.83
C LEU A 120 -59.78 6.25 -2.86
N PRO A 121 -60.99 5.70 -3.08
CA PRO A 121 -61.53 4.58 -2.32
C PRO A 121 -61.22 3.22 -2.99
N GLY A 122 -60.82 2.24 -2.19
CA GLY A 122 -61.18 0.84 -2.46
C GLY A 122 -60.04 -0.19 -2.47
N ALA A 123 -60.41 -1.37 -1.98
CA ALA A 123 -59.65 -2.63 -1.87
C ALA A 123 -58.55 -2.65 -0.78
N GLY A 124 -58.57 -3.50 0.24
CA GLY A 124 -59.52 -4.53 0.63
C GLY A 124 -58.97 -5.16 1.92
N MET A 125 -59.82 -5.27 2.94
CA MET A 125 -59.54 -6.01 4.17
C MET A 125 -59.48 -7.51 3.87
N GLY A 126 -58.39 -8.15 4.25
CA GLY A 126 -58.30 -9.61 4.41
C GLY A 126 -57.98 -9.95 5.87
N PRO A 127 -58.80 -10.77 6.56
CA PRO A 127 -58.55 -11.17 7.94
C PRO A 127 -57.78 -12.50 8.00
N GLY A 128 -56.89 -12.63 8.98
CA GLY A 128 -56.48 -13.92 9.52
C GLY A 128 -55.06 -14.37 9.16
N GLY A 129 -54.25 -14.59 10.19
CA GLY A 129 -52.96 -15.27 10.07
C GLY A 129 -51.99 -14.93 11.18
N MET A 130 -52.26 -15.39 12.40
CA MET A 130 -51.23 -15.48 13.44
C MET A 130 -50.13 -16.47 12.99
N PRO A 131 -48.84 -16.11 13.02
CA PRO A 131 -47.78 -17.09 12.80
C PRO A 131 -47.65 -18.02 14.03
N PRO A 132 -47.46 -19.34 13.84
CA PRO A 132 -47.34 -20.30 14.93
C PRO A 132 -46.06 -20.09 15.75
N GLY A 133 -46.20 -20.14 17.08
CA GLY A 133 -45.09 -20.18 18.01
C GLY A 133 -44.19 -21.38 17.75
N GLY A 134 -42.97 -21.11 17.28
CA GLY A 134 -41.91 -22.11 17.14
C GLY A 134 -41.45 -22.55 18.54
N GLY A 135 -41.66 -23.83 18.83
CA GLY A 135 -41.19 -24.47 20.05
C GLY A 135 -39.67 -24.41 20.18
N TYR A 136 -39.22 -24.14 21.41
CA TYR A 136 -37.83 -24.34 21.80
C TYR A 136 -37.47 -25.83 21.64
N PRO A 137 -36.32 -26.17 21.04
CA PRO A 137 -35.85 -27.55 21.03
C PRO A 137 -35.53 -28.01 22.46
N PRO A 138 -35.88 -29.25 22.83
CA PRO A 138 -35.55 -29.80 24.15
C PRO A 138 -34.04 -29.93 24.32
N ALA A 139 -33.58 -29.66 25.55
CA ALA A 139 -32.19 -29.80 25.95
C ALA A 139 -31.66 -31.22 25.67
N PRO A 140 -30.42 -31.37 25.15
CA PRO A 140 -29.85 -32.68 24.91
C PRO A 140 -29.70 -33.46 26.22
N ALA A 141 -30.20 -34.71 26.21
CA ALA A 141 -30.08 -35.63 27.32
C ALA A 141 -28.60 -35.92 27.63
N PRO A 142 -28.21 -36.03 28.92
CA PRO A 142 -26.86 -36.41 29.29
C PRO A 142 -26.56 -37.84 28.82
N SER A 143 -25.48 -38.00 28.05
CA SER A 143 -24.96 -39.30 27.62
C SER A 143 -24.63 -40.18 28.84
N PRO A 144 -25.05 -41.45 28.87
CA PRO A 144 -24.65 -42.38 29.92
C PRO A 144 -23.14 -42.66 29.82
N MET A 145 -22.40 -42.37 30.89
CA MET A 145 -21.00 -42.72 30.99
C MET A 145 -20.83 -44.25 30.93
N PRO A 146 -19.90 -44.79 30.12
CA PRO A 146 -19.57 -46.20 30.11
C PRO A 146 -19.02 -46.63 31.48
N GLY A 147 -19.59 -47.72 32.02
CA GLY A 147 -19.20 -48.29 33.30
C GLY A 147 -17.72 -48.60 33.38
N ALA A 148 -17.06 -47.98 34.36
CA ALA A 148 -15.71 -48.32 34.76
C ALA A 148 -15.73 -49.67 35.50
N GLY A 149 -15.02 -50.65 34.93
CA GLY A 149 -14.77 -51.95 35.53
C GLY A 149 -14.04 -51.83 36.87
N MET A 150 -14.50 -52.60 37.85
CA MET A 150 -13.85 -52.80 39.14
C MET A 150 -12.47 -53.45 38.96
N GLY A 151 -11.41 -52.70 39.25
CA GLY A 151 -10.07 -53.23 39.50
C GLY A 151 -9.71 -53.03 40.98
N PRO A 152 -9.33 -54.07 41.73
CA PRO A 152 -8.95 -53.95 43.13
C PRO A 152 -7.46 -53.62 43.29
N GLY A 153 -7.16 -52.60 44.11
CA GLY A 153 -5.88 -52.50 44.80
C GLY A 153 -4.89 -51.51 44.19
N GLY A 154 -4.87 -50.29 44.72
CA GLY A 154 -3.79 -49.33 44.48
C GLY A 154 -4.03 -48.01 45.20
N GLY A 155 -3.29 -47.80 46.28
CA GLY A 155 -3.18 -46.59 47.11
C GLY A 155 -3.94 -45.34 46.70
N TYR A 156 -4.99 -45.02 47.48
CA TYR A 156 -5.72 -43.77 47.44
C TYR A 156 -4.83 -42.61 47.92
N MET A 157 -4.08 -41.97 47.02
CA MET A 157 -3.81 -40.54 47.19
C MET A 157 -5.08 -39.80 46.76
N ALA A 158 -5.78 -39.25 47.74
CA ALA A 158 -6.93 -38.38 47.49
C ALA A 158 -6.51 -37.27 46.50
N PRO A 159 -7.17 -37.14 45.34
CA PRO A 159 -6.92 -36.02 44.46
C PRO A 159 -7.19 -34.74 45.25
N ALA A 160 -6.17 -33.90 45.40
CA ALA A 160 -6.34 -32.58 46.00
C ALA A 160 -7.46 -31.87 45.23
N TYR A 161 -8.54 -31.55 45.95
CA TYR A 161 -9.68 -30.81 45.45
C TYR A 161 -9.16 -29.47 44.92
N ALA A 162 -8.91 -29.39 43.61
CA ALA A 162 -8.65 -28.11 42.96
C ALA A 162 -9.95 -27.31 43.10
N PRO A 163 -9.93 -26.13 43.75
CA PRO A 163 -11.12 -25.31 43.86
C PRO A 163 -11.66 -25.03 42.46
N PRO A 164 -12.99 -25.13 42.24
CA PRO A 164 -13.58 -24.87 40.93
C PRO A 164 -13.12 -23.49 40.46
N ALA A 165 -12.49 -23.45 39.29
CA ALA A 165 -12.02 -22.19 38.71
C ALA A 165 -13.20 -21.21 38.66
N PRO A 166 -13.04 -19.96 39.13
CA PRO A 166 -14.12 -19.00 39.15
C PRO A 166 -14.65 -18.83 37.72
N LEU A 167 -15.90 -19.22 37.51
CA LEU A 167 -16.64 -18.97 36.28
C LEU A 167 -16.61 -17.46 36.03
N THR A 168 -15.79 -17.04 35.08
CA THR A 168 -15.70 -15.63 34.70
C THR A 168 -17.09 -15.20 34.22
N PRO A 169 -17.67 -14.12 34.79
CA PRO A 169 -19.04 -13.75 34.51
C PRO A 169 -19.24 -13.51 32.99
N PRO A 170 -20.31 -14.05 32.38
CA PRO A 170 -20.57 -14.00 30.93
C PRO A 170 -20.57 -12.59 30.30
N TYR A 171 -20.64 -11.54 31.12
CA TYR A 171 -20.71 -10.15 30.69
C TYR A 171 -19.37 -9.54 30.22
N LEU A 172 -18.23 -10.16 30.54
CA LEU A 172 -16.92 -9.72 30.02
C LEU A 172 -16.62 -10.32 28.64
N ALA A 173 -17.08 -11.55 28.37
CA ALA A 173 -16.95 -12.18 27.07
C ALA A 173 -17.81 -11.45 26.01
N SER A 174 -19.02 -11.01 26.36
CA SER A 174 -19.91 -10.28 25.43
C SER A 174 -19.43 -8.86 25.10
N ARG A 175 -18.82 -8.13 26.04
CA ARG A 175 -18.17 -6.83 25.72
C ARG A 175 -16.90 -6.99 24.88
N THR A 176 -16.16 -8.07 25.07
CA THR A 176 -14.99 -8.37 24.25
C THR A 176 -15.40 -8.82 22.84
N ALA A 177 -16.45 -9.63 22.71
CA ALA A 177 -17.05 -10.01 21.42
C ALA A 177 -17.71 -8.82 20.70
N ALA A 178 -18.39 -7.93 21.42
CA ALA A 178 -18.99 -6.73 20.85
C ALA A 178 -17.93 -5.70 20.39
N ARG A 179 -16.79 -5.60 21.09
CA ARG A 179 -15.63 -4.82 20.61
C ARG A 179 -14.87 -5.52 19.48
N ALA A 180 -14.83 -6.85 19.48
CA ALA A 180 -14.25 -7.63 18.38
C ALA A 180 -15.11 -7.60 17.11
N GLY A 181 -16.41 -7.30 17.23
CA GLY A 181 -17.34 -7.14 16.11
C GLY A 181 -17.62 -5.70 15.69
N ALA A 182 -17.10 -4.68 16.39
CA ALA A 182 -17.19 -3.31 15.92
C ALA A 182 -16.39 -3.20 14.61
N PRO A 183 -16.94 -2.63 13.52
CA PRO A 183 -16.23 -2.44 12.26
C PRO A 183 -14.98 -1.58 12.50
N ARG A 184 -13.84 -2.24 12.72
CA ARG A 184 -12.56 -1.58 12.85
C ARG A 184 -12.03 -1.42 11.45
N GLU A 185 -12.12 -0.21 10.91
CA GLU A 185 -11.54 0.09 9.61
C GLU A 185 -10.02 -0.14 9.68
N PRO A 186 -9.51 -1.20 9.02
CA PRO A 186 -8.18 -1.72 9.32
C PRO A 186 -7.07 -0.79 8.84
N TYR A 187 -7.38 0.12 7.92
CA TYR A 187 -6.43 1.06 7.33
C TYR A 187 -6.46 2.46 7.93
N ALA A 188 -7.38 2.77 8.86
CA ALA A 188 -7.52 4.13 9.39
C ALA A 188 -6.18 4.66 9.97
N ASP A 189 -5.56 3.87 10.84
CA ASP A 189 -4.29 4.21 11.48
C ASP A 189 -3.12 4.12 10.49
N GLY A 190 -3.14 3.10 9.62
CA GLY A 190 -2.08 2.87 8.62
C GLY A 190 -2.01 3.97 7.56
N LEU A 191 -3.14 4.37 6.99
CA LEU A 191 -3.26 5.46 6.03
C LEU A 191 -2.80 6.78 6.65
N ARG A 192 -3.21 7.06 7.90
CA ARG A 192 -2.79 8.26 8.63
C ARG A 192 -1.27 8.30 8.78
N LEU A 193 -0.67 7.20 9.21
CA LEU A 193 0.77 7.08 9.37
C LEU A 193 1.50 7.26 8.03
N VAL A 194 1.03 6.60 6.97
CA VAL A 194 1.58 6.70 5.61
C VAL A 194 1.56 8.14 5.12
N LEU A 195 0.43 8.85 5.27
CA LEU A 195 0.30 10.25 4.89
C LEU A 195 1.28 11.16 5.65
N ILE A 196 1.46 10.93 6.96
CA ILE A 196 2.39 11.71 7.77
C ILE A 196 3.84 11.43 7.38
N VAL A 197 4.24 10.16 7.34
CA VAL A 197 5.62 9.75 7.10
C VAL A 197 6.06 10.10 5.68
N PHE A 198 5.27 9.71 4.67
CA PHE A 198 5.60 10.02 3.29
C PHE A 198 5.35 11.49 2.95
N GLY A 199 4.37 12.16 3.58
CA GLY A 199 4.22 13.61 3.44
C GLY A 199 5.46 14.38 3.90
N ALA A 200 6.00 14.03 5.07
CA ALA A 200 7.26 14.59 5.57
C ALA A 200 8.44 14.24 4.64
N LEU A 201 8.49 13.01 4.14
CA LEU A 201 9.54 12.58 3.20
C LEU A 201 9.48 13.35 1.88
N LEU A 202 8.30 13.60 1.32
CA LEU A 202 8.13 14.40 0.10
C LEU A 202 8.57 15.85 0.32
N LEU A 203 8.29 16.44 1.49
CA LEU A 203 8.81 17.76 1.83
C LEU A 203 10.32 17.77 2.00
N LEU A 204 10.89 16.72 2.60
CA LEU A 204 12.34 16.56 2.68
C LEU A 204 12.96 16.41 1.29
N ALA A 205 12.32 15.65 0.40
CA ALA A 205 12.72 15.56 -1.02
C ALA A 205 12.54 16.86 -1.79
N PHE A 206 11.60 17.72 -1.40
CA PHE A 206 11.50 19.05 -1.97
C PHE A 206 12.61 19.98 -1.47
N ALA A 207 12.89 19.94 -0.17
CA ALA A 207 13.84 20.82 0.49
C ALA A 207 15.31 20.43 0.28
N ALA A 208 15.57 19.15 0.02
CA ALA A 208 16.91 18.64 -0.20
C ALA A 208 17.53 19.21 -1.48
N PRO A 209 18.85 19.50 -1.49
CA PRO A 209 19.54 19.97 -2.67
C PRO A 209 19.44 18.93 -3.79
N LEU A 210 19.25 19.40 -5.02
CA LEU A 210 19.31 18.56 -6.22
C LEU A 210 20.75 18.11 -6.44
N ALA A 211 21.67 19.07 -6.53
CA ALA A 211 23.10 18.86 -6.72
C ALA A 211 23.88 19.64 -5.65
N LEU A 212 25.01 19.09 -5.21
CA LEU A 212 25.94 19.76 -4.29
C LEU A 212 27.12 20.40 -5.04
N GLU A 213 27.53 19.82 -6.16
CA GLU A 213 28.66 20.28 -6.97
C GLU A 213 28.24 20.54 -8.43
N PRO A 214 28.77 21.59 -9.10
CA PRO A 214 29.72 22.59 -8.60
C PRO A 214 29.09 23.71 -7.75
N LYS A 215 27.76 23.86 -7.79
CA LYS A 215 26.99 24.80 -6.97
C LYS A 215 25.83 24.05 -6.35
N VAL A 216 25.51 24.36 -5.11
CA VAL A 216 24.29 23.83 -4.47
C VAL A 216 23.08 24.39 -5.21
N VAL A 217 22.34 23.51 -5.88
CA VAL A 217 21.11 23.86 -6.62
C VAL A 217 19.93 23.24 -5.89
N PHE A 218 18.92 24.05 -5.61
CA PHE A 218 17.68 23.60 -4.99
C PHE A 218 16.53 23.57 -6.00
N ARG A 219 15.48 22.83 -5.65
CA ARG A 219 14.29 22.71 -6.49
C ARG A 219 13.58 24.05 -6.75
N TRP A 220 13.62 24.99 -5.79
CA TRP A 220 13.05 26.33 -5.98
C TRP A 220 13.87 27.20 -6.95
N ASP A 221 15.17 26.95 -7.10
CA ASP A 221 15.98 27.67 -8.09
C ASP A 221 15.47 27.34 -9.51
N LEU A 222 15.08 26.09 -9.76
CA LEU A 222 14.49 25.65 -11.03
C LEU A 222 13.11 26.28 -11.29
N LEU A 223 12.35 26.61 -10.24
CA LEU A 223 11.06 27.30 -10.39
C LEU A 223 11.25 28.74 -10.87
N SER A 224 12.32 29.39 -10.44
CA SER A 224 12.65 30.77 -10.84
C SER A 224 13.22 30.88 -12.25
N GLY A 225 13.79 29.80 -12.80
CA GLY A 225 14.40 29.79 -14.12
C GLY A 225 13.42 29.64 -15.30
N GLU A 226 13.96 29.57 -16.51
CA GLU A 226 13.22 29.39 -17.78
C GLU A 226 12.81 27.92 -18.06
N ALA A 227 12.75 27.08 -17.03
CA ALA A 227 12.38 25.67 -17.19
C ALA A 227 10.97 25.52 -17.81
N ALA A 228 10.79 24.49 -18.63
CA ALA A 228 9.49 24.16 -19.20
C ALA A 228 8.44 23.97 -18.09
N ALA A 229 7.18 24.31 -18.39
CA ALA A 229 6.08 24.25 -17.43
C ALA A 229 5.87 22.84 -16.83
N SER A 230 6.14 21.77 -17.60
CA SER A 230 6.09 20.39 -17.12
C SER A 230 7.08 20.11 -16.00
N VAL A 231 8.32 20.56 -16.14
CA VAL A 231 9.35 20.39 -15.12
C VAL A 231 8.98 21.17 -13.86
N LYS A 232 8.47 22.41 -14.02
CA LYS A 232 8.01 23.21 -12.87
C LYS A 232 6.84 22.54 -12.15
N PHE A 233 5.91 21.93 -12.89
CA PHE A 233 4.80 21.19 -12.31
C PHE A 233 5.28 20.08 -11.39
N ASP A 234 6.22 19.23 -11.82
CA ASP A 234 6.72 18.12 -10.99
C ASP A 234 7.27 18.61 -9.64
N HIS A 235 7.95 19.75 -9.64
CA HIS A 235 8.58 20.32 -8.46
C HIS A 235 7.56 20.96 -7.51
N ILE A 236 6.58 21.69 -8.06
CA ILE A 236 5.49 22.30 -7.29
C ILE A 236 4.59 21.20 -6.73
N TYR A 237 4.28 20.19 -7.55
CA TYR A 237 3.43 19.08 -7.16
C TYR A 237 4.04 18.27 -6.03
N LEU A 238 5.36 17.97 -6.08
CA LEU A 238 6.07 17.31 -5.01
C LEU A 238 5.88 18.02 -3.66
N ALA A 239 6.08 19.34 -3.62
CA ALA A 239 5.89 20.15 -2.42
C ALA A 239 4.42 20.18 -1.97
N ALA A 240 3.51 20.47 -2.90
CA ALA A 240 2.08 20.57 -2.62
C ALA A 240 1.52 19.24 -2.08
N ALA A 241 1.89 18.12 -2.69
CA ALA A 241 1.49 16.79 -2.25
C ALA A 241 2.06 16.46 -0.86
N GLY A 242 3.30 16.86 -0.57
CA GLY A 242 3.89 16.72 0.77
C GLY A 242 3.10 17.49 1.84
N VAL A 243 2.77 18.76 1.58
CA VAL A 243 1.96 19.59 2.50
C VAL A 243 0.55 19.00 2.67
N LEU A 244 -0.13 18.68 1.57
CA LEU A 244 -1.49 18.14 1.60
C LEU A 244 -1.54 16.79 2.31
N ALA A 245 -0.57 15.91 2.08
CA ALA A 245 -0.48 14.63 2.78
C ALA A 245 -0.32 14.84 4.30
N LEU A 246 0.53 15.76 4.74
CA LEU A 246 0.65 16.09 6.16
C LEU A 246 -0.66 16.63 6.75
N VAL A 247 -1.31 17.57 6.06
CA VAL A 247 -2.58 18.14 6.50
C VAL A 247 -3.65 17.05 6.63
N PHE A 248 -3.83 16.20 5.61
CA PHE A 248 -4.82 15.13 5.64
C PHE A 248 -4.49 14.01 6.64
N GLY A 249 -3.21 13.80 6.93
CA GLY A 249 -2.75 12.88 7.98
C GLY A 249 -2.95 13.42 9.39
N LEU A 250 -2.84 14.73 9.60
CA LEU A 250 -2.99 15.35 10.92
C LEU A 250 -4.44 15.69 11.26
N VAL A 251 -5.23 16.13 10.28
CA VAL A 251 -6.64 16.51 10.48
C VAL A 251 -7.50 15.27 10.70
N PRO A 252 -8.41 15.27 11.70
CA PRO A 252 -9.36 14.18 11.95
C PRO A 252 -10.47 14.17 10.89
N LEU A 253 -10.14 13.78 9.67
CA LEU A 253 -11.07 13.47 8.60
C LEU A 253 -11.65 12.06 8.77
N ALA A 254 -12.85 11.86 8.23
CA ALA A 254 -13.37 10.51 7.99
C ALA A 254 -12.42 9.74 7.05
N ASN A 255 -12.35 8.42 7.21
CA ASN A 255 -11.33 7.62 6.54
C ASN A 255 -11.57 7.50 5.03
N VAL A 256 -12.82 7.39 4.57
CA VAL A 256 -13.15 7.33 3.13
C VAL A 256 -12.66 8.58 2.37
N PRO A 257 -13.01 9.83 2.75
CA PRO A 257 -12.50 11.00 2.06
C PRO A 257 -10.98 11.14 2.19
N ARG A 258 -10.39 10.78 3.34
CA ARG A 258 -8.93 10.75 3.50
C ARG A 258 -8.28 9.76 2.51
N GLY A 259 -8.86 8.57 2.36
CA GLY A 259 -8.40 7.53 1.43
C GLY A 259 -8.51 7.96 -0.02
N LEU A 260 -9.62 8.59 -0.40
CA LEU A 260 -9.81 9.13 -1.74
C LEU A 260 -8.78 10.22 -2.06
N LEU A 261 -8.57 11.17 -1.14
CA LEU A 261 -7.57 12.23 -1.29
C LEU A 261 -6.15 11.65 -1.41
N ALA A 262 -5.81 10.65 -0.60
CA ALA A 262 -4.53 9.95 -0.70
C ALA A 262 -4.38 9.28 -2.08
N ALA A 263 -5.39 8.56 -2.55
CA ALA A 263 -5.35 7.91 -3.87
C ALA A 263 -5.14 8.94 -5.00
N VAL A 264 -5.84 10.07 -4.96
CA VAL A 264 -5.68 11.17 -5.92
C VAL A 264 -4.26 11.76 -5.84
N LEU A 265 -3.74 11.99 -4.64
CA LEU A 265 -2.38 12.50 -4.43
C LEU A 265 -1.31 11.57 -5.01
N GLY A 266 -1.49 10.25 -4.86
CA GLY A 266 -0.56 9.28 -5.43
C GLY A 266 -0.72 9.08 -6.95
N LEU A 267 -1.94 9.17 -7.47
CA LEU A 267 -2.26 8.90 -8.89
C LEU A 267 -1.90 10.07 -9.81
N THR A 268 -2.04 11.31 -9.34
CA THR A 268 -1.80 12.52 -10.16
C THR A 268 -0.43 12.56 -10.84
N PRO A 269 0.73 12.33 -10.18
CA PRO A 269 2.02 12.40 -10.86
C PRO A 269 2.17 11.28 -11.90
N ILE A 270 1.62 10.10 -11.63
CA ILE A 270 1.67 8.98 -12.58
C ILE A 270 0.80 9.28 -13.81
N ALA A 271 -0.42 9.78 -13.60
CA ALA A 271 -1.32 10.18 -14.68
C ALA A 271 -0.73 11.35 -15.49
N PHE A 272 -0.05 12.29 -14.84
CA PHE A 272 0.63 13.39 -15.52
C PHE A 272 1.75 12.89 -16.43
N HIS A 273 2.66 12.04 -15.93
CA HIS A 273 3.71 11.44 -16.75
C HIS A 273 3.12 10.64 -17.91
N PHE A 274 2.10 9.83 -17.66
CA PHE A 274 1.40 9.07 -18.69
C PHE A 274 0.82 9.98 -19.79
N VAL A 275 0.21 11.10 -19.43
CA VAL A 275 -0.33 12.07 -20.41
C VAL A 275 0.77 12.76 -21.21
N LEU A 276 1.89 13.10 -20.58
CA LEU A 276 3.04 13.68 -21.26
C LEU A 276 3.68 12.68 -22.24
N GLU A 277 3.88 11.44 -21.82
CA GLU A 277 4.40 10.38 -22.67
C GLU A 277 3.49 10.13 -23.88
N LEU A 278 2.17 10.05 -23.67
CA LEU A 278 1.21 9.92 -24.77
C LEU A 278 1.24 11.09 -25.76
N LYS A 279 1.55 12.30 -25.29
CA LYS A 279 1.62 13.48 -26.15
C LYS A 279 2.87 13.46 -27.04
N ASP A 280 3.99 13.02 -26.50
CA ASP A 280 5.29 13.08 -27.19
C ASP A 280 5.63 11.76 -27.91
N ALA A 281 4.93 10.67 -27.62
CA ALA A 281 5.18 9.37 -28.22
C ALA A 281 4.74 9.31 -29.70
N PRO A 282 5.62 8.88 -30.63
CA PRO A 282 5.27 8.73 -32.03
C PRO A 282 4.31 7.56 -32.29
N LYS A 283 4.19 6.62 -31.33
CA LYS A 283 3.30 5.46 -31.38
C LYS A 283 2.77 5.17 -29.99
N PHE A 284 1.48 4.85 -29.92
CA PHE A 284 0.81 4.43 -28.71
C PHE A 284 1.40 3.12 -28.17
N ARG A 285 1.86 3.12 -26.91
CA ARG A 285 2.43 1.96 -26.22
C ARG A 285 1.44 1.44 -25.18
N TRP A 286 0.72 0.37 -25.52
CA TRP A 286 -0.29 -0.21 -24.63
C TRP A 286 0.30 -0.70 -23.30
N GLN A 287 1.60 -1.01 -23.26
CA GLN A 287 2.30 -1.47 -22.08
C GLN A 287 2.27 -0.45 -20.93
N GLU A 288 2.33 0.85 -21.24
CA GLU A 288 2.30 1.92 -20.24
C GLU A 288 0.94 1.96 -19.52
N ILE A 289 -0.15 1.74 -20.26
CA ILE A 289 -1.50 1.61 -19.68
C ILE A 289 -1.58 0.38 -18.78
N VAL A 290 -1.07 -0.74 -19.26
CA VAL A 290 -1.12 -2.00 -18.52
C VAL A 290 -0.28 -1.88 -17.24
N GLU A 291 0.90 -1.29 -17.30
CA GLU A 291 1.73 -1.02 -16.12
C GLU A 291 1.03 -0.07 -15.14
N PHE A 292 0.41 1.01 -15.64
CA PHE A 292 -0.38 1.93 -14.84
C PHE A 292 -1.51 1.22 -14.08
N VAL A 293 -2.34 0.45 -14.80
CA VAL A 293 -3.43 -0.35 -14.19
C VAL A 293 -2.87 -1.38 -13.21
N GLY A 294 -1.71 -1.97 -13.53
CA GLY A 294 -1.00 -2.91 -12.67
C GLY A 294 -0.62 -2.30 -11.32
N MET A 295 -0.01 -1.12 -11.32
CA MET A 295 0.35 -0.41 -10.09
C MET A 295 -0.87 -0.08 -9.22
N LEU A 296 -1.97 0.37 -9.85
CA LEU A 296 -3.21 0.71 -9.13
C LEU A 296 -3.85 -0.50 -8.46
N THR A 297 -3.89 -1.63 -9.16
CA THR A 297 -4.63 -2.82 -8.73
C THR A 297 -3.80 -3.74 -7.83
N LEU A 298 -2.50 -3.87 -8.08
CA LEU A 298 -1.63 -4.81 -7.38
C LEU A 298 -1.45 -4.45 -5.90
N VAL A 299 -0.98 -3.24 -5.61
CA VAL A 299 -0.72 -2.81 -4.23
C VAL A 299 -2.02 -2.78 -3.42
N THR A 300 -3.08 -2.21 -4.02
CA THR A 300 -4.42 -2.14 -3.42
C THR A 300 -4.98 -3.54 -3.13
N GLY A 301 -4.91 -4.46 -4.11
CA GLY A 301 -5.40 -5.83 -3.96
C GLY A 301 -4.65 -6.62 -2.90
N LEU A 302 -3.33 -6.47 -2.83
CA LEU A 302 -2.50 -7.12 -1.81
C LEU A 302 -2.78 -6.60 -0.40
N LEU A 303 -2.93 -5.28 -0.23
CA LEU A 303 -3.30 -4.69 1.05
C LEU A 303 -4.69 -5.18 1.48
N LEU A 304 -5.68 -5.15 0.58
CA LEU A 304 -7.04 -5.67 0.84
C LEU A 304 -7.04 -7.16 1.20
N ARG A 305 -6.22 -7.99 0.55
CA ARG A 305 -6.15 -9.43 0.83
C ARG A 305 -5.69 -9.72 2.24
N HIS A 306 -4.82 -8.88 2.80
CA HIS A 306 -4.30 -9.06 4.16
C HIS A 306 -5.40 -9.02 5.22
N GLU A 307 -6.37 -8.12 5.05
CA GLU A 307 -7.48 -7.88 5.99
C GLU A 307 -8.71 -8.72 5.61
N TYR A 308 -9.13 -8.68 4.34
CA TYR A 308 -10.34 -9.34 3.85
C TYR A 308 -10.02 -10.70 3.21
N ARG A 309 -9.50 -11.65 4.01
CA ARG A 309 -8.89 -12.89 3.49
C ARG A 309 -9.84 -13.85 2.77
N SER A 310 -11.09 -13.87 3.19
CA SER A 310 -12.14 -14.71 2.61
C SER A 310 -12.78 -14.10 1.38
N GLN A 311 -12.63 -12.80 1.15
CA GLN A 311 -13.31 -12.09 0.07
C GLN A 311 -12.66 -12.38 -1.29
N MET A 312 -13.47 -12.43 -2.34
CA MET A 312 -13.00 -12.67 -3.72
C MET A 312 -12.41 -11.41 -4.37
N LEU A 313 -12.97 -10.22 -4.11
CA LEU A 313 -12.52 -8.97 -4.73
C LEU A 313 -11.02 -8.70 -4.55
N PRO A 314 -10.41 -8.85 -3.36
CA PRO A 314 -8.97 -8.63 -3.20
C PRO A 314 -8.12 -9.61 -4.01
N ARG A 315 -8.59 -10.85 -4.18
CA ARG A 315 -7.91 -11.89 -4.99
C ARG A 315 -7.92 -11.50 -6.45
N LEU A 316 -9.06 -11.05 -6.96
CA LEU A 316 -9.20 -10.58 -8.34
C LEU A 316 -8.33 -9.35 -8.59
N LEU A 317 -8.36 -8.35 -7.71
CA LEU A 317 -7.53 -7.15 -7.86
C LEU A 317 -6.03 -7.45 -7.87
N ALA A 318 -5.55 -8.25 -6.92
CA ALA A 318 -4.14 -8.63 -6.89
C ALA A 318 -3.75 -9.48 -8.12
N THR A 319 -4.63 -10.36 -8.60
CA THR A 319 -4.39 -11.17 -9.80
C THR A 319 -4.34 -10.32 -11.06
N ILE A 320 -5.27 -9.38 -11.22
CA ILE A 320 -5.28 -8.42 -12.34
C ILE A 320 -3.98 -7.61 -12.30
N GLY A 321 -3.59 -7.10 -11.13
CA GLY A 321 -2.34 -6.38 -10.96
C GLY A 321 -1.11 -7.21 -11.30
N ALA A 322 -1.06 -8.47 -10.85
CA ALA A 322 0.01 -9.40 -11.17
C ALA A 322 0.12 -9.64 -12.68
N LEU A 323 -1.01 -9.91 -13.33
CA LEU A 323 -1.07 -10.11 -14.78
C LEU A 323 -0.66 -8.84 -15.52
N CYS A 324 -1.05 -7.67 -15.06
CA CYS A 324 -0.63 -6.40 -15.65
C CYS A 324 0.89 -6.17 -15.55
N VAL A 325 1.56 -6.69 -14.51
CA VAL A 325 3.04 -6.67 -14.47
C VAL A 325 3.66 -7.74 -15.36
N LEU A 326 3.03 -8.92 -15.46
CA LEU A 326 3.55 -10.04 -16.26
C LEU A 326 3.37 -9.84 -17.77
N VAL A 327 2.23 -9.34 -18.21
CA VAL A 327 1.84 -9.28 -19.63
C VAL A 327 2.84 -8.46 -20.46
N PRO A 328 3.29 -7.25 -20.05
CA PRO A 328 4.34 -6.52 -20.78
C PRO A 328 5.67 -7.26 -20.89
N LEU A 329 5.98 -8.16 -19.95
CA LEU A 329 7.20 -8.97 -19.97
C LEU A 329 7.09 -10.21 -20.86
N LEU A 330 5.87 -10.67 -21.11
CA LEU A 330 5.57 -11.90 -21.85
C LEU A 330 5.19 -11.65 -23.31
N VAL A 331 4.60 -10.49 -23.63
CA VAL A 331 4.15 -10.17 -24.99
C VAL A 331 5.30 -9.56 -25.80
N PRO A 332 5.67 -10.15 -26.95
CA PRO A 332 6.77 -9.65 -27.78
C PRO A 332 6.38 -8.42 -28.62
N GLU A 333 7.32 -7.48 -28.74
CA GLU A 333 7.23 -6.31 -29.64
C GLU A 333 8.11 -6.51 -30.88
N GLY A 334 7.79 -7.49 -31.72
CA GLY A 334 8.52 -7.73 -32.97
C GLY A 334 9.77 -8.60 -32.84
N GLY A 335 9.78 -9.54 -31.89
CA GLY A 335 10.88 -10.49 -31.72
C GLY A 335 10.66 -11.45 -30.55
N ASP A 336 11.74 -11.74 -29.83
CA ASP A 336 11.70 -12.51 -28.60
C ASP A 336 10.96 -11.77 -27.47
N PRO A 337 10.32 -12.48 -26.53
CA PRO A 337 9.64 -11.85 -25.41
C PRO A 337 10.65 -11.17 -24.46
N PRO A 338 10.32 -10.00 -23.86
CA PRO A 338 11.25 -9.27 -22.99
C PRO A 338 11.81 -10.09 -21.83
N VAL A 339 11.02 -11.02 -21.28
CA VAL A 339 11.47 -11.93 -20.22
C VAL A 339 12.69 -12.77 -20.64
N LYS A 340 12.76 -13.20 -21.90
CA LYS A 340 13.90 -13.97 -22.41
C LYS A 340 15.15 -13.10 -22.43
N ALA A 341 15.03 -11.87 -22.92
CA ALA A 341 16.14 -10.91 -22.93
C ALA A 341 16.63 -10.58 -21.50
N LEU A 342 15.73 -10.54 -20.51
CA LEU A 342 16.12 -10.37 -19.11
C LEU A 342 16.90 -11.58 -18.57
N ILE A 343 16.44 -12.81 -18.86
CA ILE A 343 17.10 -14.05 -18.43
C ILE A 343 18.48 -14.19 -19.10
N ASP A 344 18.55 -13.96 -20.41
CA ASP A 344 19.80 -13.98 -21.17
C ASP A 344 20.75 -12.87 -20.69
N GLY A 345 20.21 -11.70 -20.32
CA GLY A 345 20.99 -10.62 -19.72
C GLY A 345 21.63 -11.03 -18.38
N VAL A 346 20.97 -11.87 -17.58
CA VAL A 346 21.52 -12.39 -16.32
C VAL A 346 22.65 -13.41 -16.56
N SER A 347 22.52 -14.25 -17.59
CA SER A 347 23.56 -15.25 -17.92
C SER A 347 24.78 -14.60 -18.56
N ALA A 348 24.57 -13.58 -19.39
CA ALA A 348 25.64 -12.85 -20.08
C ALA A 348 26.38 -11.84 -19.18
N ALA A 349 25.74 -11.30 -18.14
CA ALA A 349 26.36 -10.32 -17.27
C ALA A 349 27.44 -10.93 -16.37
N SER A 350 28.64 -10.33 -16.37
CA SER A 350 29.75 -10.70 -15.51
C SER A 350 29.92 -9.74 -14.32
N GLY A 351 30.49 -10.24 -13.23
CA GLY A 351 30.82 -9.44 -12.04
C GLY A 351 29.62 -8.71 -11.44
N LYS A 352 29.78 -7.42 -11.12
CA LYS A 352 28.76 -6.60 -10.45
C LYS A 352 27.53 -6.31 -11.34
N ALA A 353 27.69 -6.32 -12.66
CA ALA A 353 26.58 -6.10 -13.60
C ALA A 353 25.49 -7.18 -13.48
N LYS A 354 25.87 -8.39 -13.04
CA LYS A 354 24.93 -9.48 -12.80
C LYS A 354 23.90 -9.15 -11.73
N VAL A 355 24.27 -8.35 -10.72
CA VAL A 355 23.35 -7.91 -9.66
C VAL A 355 22.25 -7.03 -10.25
N ILE A 356 22.59 -6.10 -11.14
CA ILE A 356 21.61 -5.25 -11.84
C ILE A 356 20.70 -6.11 -12.73
N ALA A 357 21.26 -7.07 -13.45
CA ALA A 357 20.47 -7.96 -14.29
C ALA A 357 19.46 -8.79 -13.47
N VAL A 358 19.88 -9.32 -12.32
CA VAL A 358 18.99 -10.05 -11.40
C VAL A 358 17.92 -9.13 -10.82
N LEU A 359 18.28 -7.88 -10.50
CA LEU A 359 17.33 -6.90 -9.96
C LEU A 359 16.23 -6.56 -10.97
N LYS A 360 16.50 -6.61 -12.28
CA LYS A 360 15.45 -6.44 -13.30
C LYS A 360 14.44 -7.59 -13.34
N LEU A 361 14.78 -8.77 -12.80
CA LEU A 361 13.81 -9.86 -12.60
C LEU A 361 12.97 -9.69 -11.34
N TYR A 362 13.26 -8.71 -10.49
CA TYR A 362 12.56 -8.52 -9.23
C TYR A 362 11.05 -8.25 -9.39
N PRO A 363 10.58 -7.37 -10.31
CA PRO A 363 9.15 -7.17 -10.54
C PRO A 363 8.45 -8.44 -11.03
N LEU A 364 9.12 -9.23 -11.88
CA LEU A 364 8.62 -10.53 -12.35
C LEU A 364 8.41 -11.49 -11.16
N ILE A 365 9.39 -11.60 -10.28
CA ILE A 365 9.32 -12.46 -9.09
C ILE A 365 8.20 -11.98 -8.15
N LEU A 366 8.10 -10.67 -7.89
CA LEU A 366 7.03 -10.12 -7.05
C LEU A 366 5.65 -10.35 -7.65
N ALA A 367 5.49 -10.21 -8.97
CA ALA A 367 4.22 -10.50 -9.65
C ALA A 367 3.85 -11.98 -9.51
N LEU A 368 4.80 -12.91 -9.69
CA LEU A 368 4.54 -14.34 -9.47
C LEU A 368 4.21 -14.65 -8.00
N LEU A 369 4.94 -14.08 -7.05
CA LEU A 369 4.66 -14.25 -5.62
C LEU A 369 3.31 -13.64 -5.22
N SER A 370 2.87 -12.57 -5.87
CA SER A 370 1.56 -11.97 -5.61
C SER A 370 0.39 -12.89 -5.96
N LEU A 371 0.60 -13.90 -6.83
CA LEU A 371 -0.39 -14.94 -7.11
C LEU A 371 -0.62 -15.90 -5.93
N LEU A 372 0.22 -15.87 -4.88
CA LEU A 372 -0.05 -16.56 -3.61
C LEU A 372 -1.32 -16.04 -2.90
N VAL A 373 -1.92 -14.96 -3.40
CA VAL A 373 -3.24 -14.46 -3.00
C VAL A 373 -4.34 -15.52 -3.06
N TRP A 374 -4.18 -16.56 -3.90
CA TRP A 374 -5.12 -17.66 -4.07
C TRP A 374 -5.03 -18.77 -3.02
N LEU A 375 -4.05 -18.73 -2.12
CA LEU A 375 -3.99 -19.68 -1.01
C LEU A 375 -5.28 -19.60 -0.17
N PRO A 376 -5.79 -20.75 0.30
CA PRO A 376 -7.01 -20.77 1.12
C PRO A 376 -6.79 -20.03 2.45
N ALA A 377 -7.86 -19.44 2.97
CA ALA A 377 -7.86 -18.90 4.33
C ALA A 377 -7.55 -20.04 5.33
N PRO A 378 -6.82 -19.77 6.43
CA PRO A 378 -6.50 -18.46 7.01
C PRO A 378 -5.24 -17.79 6.43
N SER A 379 -4.52 -18.43 5.51
CA SER A 379 -3.28 -17.87 4.96
C SER A 379 -3.53 -16.55 4.21
N SER A 380 -2.72 -15.54 4.52
CA SER A 380 -2.64 -14.30 3.76
C SER A 380 -1.61 -14.38 2.64
N GLY A 381 -0.81 -15.45 2.58
CA GLY A 381 0.32 -15.56 1.63
C GLY A 381 1.37 -14.46 1.82
N GLY A 382 1.41 -13.78 2.97
CA GLY A 382 2.30 -12.63 3.17
C GLY A 382 1.89 -11.38 2.39
N ALA A 383 0.62 -11.24 1.99
CA ALA A 383 0.17 -10.17 1.09
C ALA A 383 0.59 -8.75 1.52
N LYS A 384 0.58 -8.43 2.83
CA LYS A 384 1.04 -7.12 3.33
C LYS A 384 2.56 -6.93 3.13
N VAL A 385 3.35 -7.97 3.34
CA VAL A 385 4.80 -7.92 3.10
C VAL A 385 5.05 -7.76 1.60
N LEU A 386 4.38 -8.54 0.75
CA LEU A 386 4.47 -8.41 -0.69
C LEU A 386 4.06 -7.01 -1.18
N ALA A 387 2.99 -6.43 -0.64
CA ALA A 387 2.58 -5.06 -0.95
C ALA A 387 3.69 -4.06 -0.63
N TRP A 388 4.35 -4.19 0.52
CA TRP A 388 5.47 -3.33 0.89
C TRP A 388 6.71 -3.55 0.05
N LEU A 389 7.00 -4.79 -0.35
CA LEU A 389 8.08 -5.08 -1.32
C LEU A 389 7.82 -4.41 -2.67
N VAL A 390 6.56 -4.41 -3.14
CA VAL A 390 6.17 -3.66 -4.36
C VAL A 390 6.35 -2.15 -4.14
N ILE A 391 5.84 -1.60 -3.03
CA ILE A 391 5.97 -0.17 -2.71
C ILE A 391 7.44 0.26 -2.66
N THR A 392 8.32 -0.53 -2.05
CA THR A 392 9.75 -0.19 -1.91
C THR A 392 10.62 -0.68 -3.06
N THR A 393 10.04 -1.25 -4.12
CA THR A 393 10.80 -1.78 -5.26
C THR A 393 11.71 -0.72 -5.87
N ALA A 394 11.22 0.51 -6.05
CA ALA A 394 12.02 1.62 -6.58
C ALA A 394 13.20 2.00 -5.66
N VAL A 395 13.00 1.95 -4.34
CA VAL A 395 14.06 2.20 -3.35
C VAL A 395 15.17 1.16 -3.48
N VAL A 396 14.79 -0.12 -3.51
CA VAL A 396 15.74 -1.23 -3.65
C VAL A 396 16.47 -1.14 -5.00
N ALA A 397 15.74 -0.83 -6.08
CA ALA A 397 16.31 -0.67 -7.42
C ALA A 397 17.41 0.40 -7.46
N ILE A 398 17.10 1.59 -6.96
CA ILE A 398 17.99 2.75 -7.03
C ILE A 398 19.21 2.56 -6.14
N TYR A 399 19.04 2.13 -4.89
CA TYR A 399 20.19 1.91 -4.01
C TYR A 399 21.09 0.77 -4.45
N THR A 400 20.53 -0.31 -5.01
CA THR A 400 21.35 -1.39 -5.57
C THR A 400 22.13 -0.92 -6.79
N GLN A 401 21.52 -0.12 -7.66
CA GLN A 401 22.21 0.46 -8.81
C GLN A 401 23.37 1.37 -8.37
N LEU A 402 23.17 2.19 -7.34
CA LEU A 402 24.21 3.05 -6.76
C LEU A 402 25.35 2.23 -6.14
N LEU A 403 25.03 1.15 -5.42
CA LEU A 403 26.02 0.22 -4.84
C LEU A 403 26.84 -0.48 -5.92
N VAL A 404 26.19 -0.94 -7.00
CA VAL A 404 26.87 -1.61 -8.11
C VAL A 404 27.78 -0.65 -8.88
N ALA A 405 27.35 0.60 -9.07
CA ALA A 405 28.15 1.61 -9.73
C ALA A 405 29.45 1.93 -8.98
N GLY A 406 29.55 1.66 -7.67
CA GLY A 406 30.79 1.82 -6.90
C GLY A 406 31.20 3.26 -6.60
N HIS A 407 30.40 4.24 -7.02
CA HIS A 407 30.67 5.67 -6.92
C HIS A 407 29.57 6.41 -6.15
N ILE A 408 29.06 5.83 -5.06
CA ILE A 408 27.96 6.44 -4.28
C ILE A 408 28.30 7.87 -3.87
N GLY A 409 29.55 8.12 -3.43
CA GLY A 409 30.00 9.46 -3.06
C GLY A 409 29.87 10.47 -4.21
N ASP A 410 30.32 10.09 -5.41
CA ASP A 410 30.28 10.98 -6.58
C ASP A 410 28.84 11.22 -7.05
N VAL A 411 28.00 10.18 -7.03
CA VAL A 411 26.59 10.30 -7.42
C VAL A 411 25.81 11.15 -6.41
N VAL A 412 26.05 10.99 -5.10
CA VAL A 412 25.41 11.81 -4.06
C VAL A 412 25.86 13.26 -4.15
N LYS A 413 27.11 13.55 -4.51
CA LYS A 413 27.58 14.91 -4.76
C LYS A 413 26.95 15.54 -6.00
N ARG A 414 26.85 14.77 -7.09
CA ARG A 414 26.31 15.23 -8.36
C ARG A 414 24.79 15.38 -8.34
N SER A 415 24.08 14.42 -7.75
CA SER A 415 22.62 14.43 -7.63
C SER A 415 22.17 13.83 -6.30
N PHE A 416 22.26 14.63 -5.24
CA PHE A 416 21.91 14.23 -3.87
C PHE A 416 20.46 13.73 -3.79
N ASN A 417 19.54 14.47 -4.41
CA ASN A 417 18.13 14.14 -4.40
C ASN A 417 17.83 12.84 -5.15
N ASP A 418 18.39 12.68 -6.35
CA ASP A 418 18.14 11.49 -7.15
C ASP A 418 18.79 10.26 -6.52
N ALA A 419 19.95 10.42 -5.88
CA ALA A 419 20.63 9.32 -5.22
C ALA A 419 19.88 8.83 -3.97
N LEU A 420 19.36 9.75 -3.16
CA LEU A 420 18.86 9.42 -1.83
C LEU A 420 17.36 9.36 -1.71
N LEU A 421 16.60 10.14 -2.50
CA LEU A 421 15.19 10.41 -2.23
C LEU A 421 14.26 10.00 -3.37
N SER A 422 14.75 9.91 -4.60
CA SER A 422 13.92 9.53 -5.77
C SER A 422 13.15 8.21 -5.57
N GLY A 423 13.81 7.17 -5.06
CA GLY A 423 13.18 5.87 -4.81
C GLY A 423 12.08 5.96 -3.76
N TRP A 424 12.27 6.82 -2.75
CA TRP A 424 11.28 7.03 -1.70
C TRP A 424 10.12 7.91 -2.15
N VAL A 425 10.35 8.85 -3.07
CA VAL A 425 9.29 9.62 -3.73
C VAL A 425 8.38 8.68 -4.53
N LEU A 426 8.95 7.74 -5.30
CA LEU A 426 8.17 6.73 -6.01
C LEU A 426 7.41 5.80 -5.04
N ALA A 427 8.06 5.39 -3.95
CA ALA A 427 7.40 4.62 -2.90
C ALA A 427 6.24 5.38 -2.25
N ALA A 428 6.36 6.70 -2.06
CA ALA A 428 5.29 7.54 -1.53
C ALA A 428 4.05 7.49 -2.41
N TRP A 429 4.21 7.63 -3.73
CA TRP A 429 3.11 7.59 -4.70
C TRP A 429 2.38 6.24 -4.67
N LEU A 430 3.14 5.14 -4.68
CA LEU A 430 2.58 3.80 -4.59
C LEU A 430 1.90 3.55 -3.24
N ALA A 431 2.46 4.05 -2.14
CA ALA A 431 1.85 3.92 -0.82
C ALA A 431 0.54 4.71 -0.74
N PHE A 432 0.49 5.92 -1.29
CA PHE A 432 -0.72 6.74 -1.36
C PHE A 432 -1.82 6.09 -2.18
N ILE A 433 -1.49 5.55 -3.36
CA ILE A 433 -2.40 4.77 -4.20
C ILE A 433 -2.90 3.54 -3.44
N GLY A 434 -1.98 2.73 -2.91
CA GLY A 434 -2.30 1.46 -2.27
C GLY A 434 -3.17 1.61 -1.03
N TYR A 435 -2.76 2.45 -0.08
CA TYR A 435 -3.53 2.68 1.16
C TYR A 435 -4.81 3.48 0.90
N GLY A 436 -4.77 4.45 -0.02
CA GLY A 436 -5.95 5.21 -0.42
C GLY A 436 -7.01 4.34 -1.07
N GLY A 437 -6.62 3.55 -2.07
CA GLY A 437 -7.47 2.59 -2.76
C GLY A 437 -8.01 1.51 -1.82
N ALA A 438 -7.17 0.94 -0.95
CA ALA A 438 -7.60 -0.08 0.02
C ALA A 438 -8.60 0.47 1.04
N THR A 439 -8.47 1.73 1.44
CA THR A 439 -9.44 2.38 2.35
C THR A 439 -10.80 2.58 1.69
N VAL A 440 -10.82 3.08 0.45
CA VAL A 440 -12.07 3.34 -0.28
C VAL A 440 -12.79 2.02 -0.63
N LEU A 441 -12.06 1.05 -1.19
CA LEU A 441 -12.65 -0.23 -1.59
C LEU A 441 -12.97 -1.13 -0.40
N GLY A 442 -12.16 -1.08 0.66
CA GLY A 442 -12.39 -1.84 1.89
C GLY A 442 -13.72 -1.46 2.55
N LYS A 443 -14.10 -0.18 2.52
CA LYS A 443 -15.38 0.26 3.06
C LYS A 443 -16.56 -0.38 2.33
N ASN A 444 -16.50 -0.49 1.01
CA ASN A 444 -17.56 -1.13 0.22
C ASN A 444 -17.67 -2.63 0.51
N LEU A 445 -16.57 -3.29 0.87
CA LEU A 445 -16.55 -4.71 1.25
C LEU A 445 -17.17 -4.98 2.63
N GLU A 446 -17.29 -3.98 3.51
CA GLU A 446 -17.98 -4.15 4.80
C GLU A 446 -19.51 -4.26 4.62
N HIS A 447 -20.04 -3.88 3.46
CA HIS A 447 -21.47 -3.89 3.15
C HIS A 447 -21.93 -5.15 2.40
N THR A 448 -21.00 -6.01 1.98
CA THR A 448 -21.24 -7.26 1.24
C THR A 448 -20.86 -8.47 2.08
#